data_AF-A0A942PWK5-F1
#
_entry.id   AF-A0A942PWK5-F1
#
_cell.length_a   1.000
_cell.length_b   1.000
_cell.length_c   1.000
_cell.angle_alpha   90.00
_cell.angle_beta   90.00
_cell.angle_gamma   90.00
#
_symmetry.space_group_name_H-M   'P 1'
#
loop_
_entity.id
_entity.type
_entity.pdbx_description
1 polymer ?
#
loop_
_entity_poly.entity_id
_entity_poly.type
_entity_poly.pdbx_seq_one_letter_code
_entity_poly.pdbx_strand_id
1 'polypeptide(L)'
;MTSFDCQKNLRDIYGAALAAVDSHEVLRGVLAMEGRRLHVGRYSYPLELFERILVVGAGKATARMALAVEEVLGERIAGGLIVVKQGHTVKLNRIEQVEASHPIPDQAGAQATQRILEMLGAADERTLVICLLSGGASALLVAPATGLTLADKQESTALLLKAGAPIHELNTVRKHLSAVKGGRLALAAYPAQVATLILSDVIGDPLDVIASGPTAADPSTFADAWAVIEKYRLTQSIPARVADYLWSGKADRAPETLKEADPSMFLTRNVVVGNIRQALAAGRAKALQLGFAVKTLSAELQGEARGAARRLAHTAIAAQPQLRAGQRLCLLSGGET
;
A
#
# COMPACT_ATOMS: atom_id res chain seq x y z
N MET A 1 10.27 -10.74 -43.47
CA MET A 1 10.44 -9.66 -42.48
C MET A 1 9.05 -9.22 -42.03
N THR A 2 8.62 -9.58 -40.83
CA THR A 2 7.36 -9.10 -40.27
C THR A 2 7.38 -7.57 -40.21
N SER A 3 6.35 -6.92 -40.74
CA SER A 3 6.15 -5.47 -40.68
C SER A 3 6.39 -4.95 -39.26
N PHE A 4 7.19 -3.90 -39.11
CA PHE A 4 7.49 -3.29 -37.83
C PHE A 4 6.28 -2.48 -37.35
N ASP A 5 5.47 -3.06 -36.48
CA ASP A 5 4.32 -2.40 -35.88
C ASP A 5 4.68 -1.77 -34.52
N CYS A 6 4.89 -0.46 -34.52
CA CYS A 6 5.17 0.31 -33.31
C CYS A 6 4.07 0.17 -32.25
N GLN A 7 2.79 0.18 -32.65
CA GLN A 7 1.68 0.12 -31.70
C GLN A 7 1.60 -1.24 -31.04
N LYS A 8 1.70 -2.32 -31.83
CA LYS A 8 1.75 -3.68 -31.29
C LYS A 8 2.93 -3.86 -30.33
N ASN A 9 4.12 -3.42 -30.72
CA ASN A 9 5.31 -3.52 -29.86
C ASN A 9 5.15 -2.75 -28.55
N LEU A 10 4.59 -1.53 -28.58
CA LEU A 10 4.31 -0.76 -27.36
C LEU A 10 3.27 -1.46 -26.47
N ARG A 11 2.20 -2.02 -27.04
CA ARG A 11 1.22 -2.81 -26.29
C ARG A 11 1.84 -4.06 -25.68
N ASP A 12 2.71 -4.75 -26.40
CA ASP A 12 3.41 -5.95 -25.89
C ASP A 12 4.36 -5.59 -24.73
N ILE A 13 5.10 -4.48 -24.85
CA ILE A 13 5.99 -3.98 -23.79
C ILE A 13 5.20 -3.56 -22.55
N TYR A 14 4.13 -2.78 -22.75
CA TYR A 14 3.25 -2.33 -21.67
C TYR A 14 2.53 -3.51 -21.01
N GLY A 15 2.04 -4.47 -21.80
CA GLY A 15 1.40 -5.70 -21.31
C GLY A 15 2.35 -6.55 -20.47
N ALA A 16 3.61 -6.69 -20.86
CA ALA A 16 4.62 -7.38 -20.06
C ALA A 16 4.90 -6.65 -18.73
N ALA A 17 4.96 -5.31 -18.75
CA ALA A 17 5.13 -4.51 -17.54
C ALA A 17 3.94 -4.68 -16.58
N LEU A 18 2.70 -4.66 -17.09
CA LEU A 18 1.50 -4.88 -16.30
C LEU A 18 1.42 -6.31 -15.75
N ALA A 19 1.68 -7.32 -16.58
CA ALA A 19 1.60 -8.72 -16.16
C ALA A 19 2.59 -9.04 -15.03
N ALA A 20 3.77 -8.40 -15.03
CA ALA A 20 4.77 -8.58 -13.98
C ALA A 20 4.36 -8.00 -12.61
N VAL A 21 3.33 -7.15 -12.57
CA VAL A 21 2.76 -6.60 -11.34
C VAL A 21 1.28 -6.93 -11.20
N ASP A 22 0.78 -7.94 -11.94
CA ASP A 22 -0.56 -8.44 -11.71
C ASP A 22 -0.63 -9.00 -10.28
N SER A 23 -1.49 -8.41 -9.48
CA SER A 23 -1.59 -8.70 -8.05
C SER A 23 -1.88 -10.16 -7.71
N HIS A 24 -2.53 -10.91 -8.60
CA HIS A 24 -2.79 -12.33 -8.40
C HIS A 24 -1.54 -13.15 -8.73
N GLU A 25 -0.95 -12.95 -9.92
CA GLU A 25 0.24 -13.68 -10.35
C GLU A 25 1.45 -13.42 -9.46
N VAL A 26 1.65 -12.16 -9.04
CA VAL A 26 2.71 -11.79 -8.10
C VAL A 26 2.58 -12.58 -6.80
N LEU A 27 1.37 -12.69 -6.25
CA LEU A 27 1.16 -13.43 -5.00
C LEU A 27 1.30 -14.92 -5.18
N ARG A 28 0.86 -15.51 -6.30
CA ARG A 28 1.14 -16.92 -6.60
C ARG A 28 2.64 -17.22 -6.72
N GLY A 29 3.45 -16.24 -7.14
CA GLY A 29 4.90 -16.37 -7.19
C GLY A 29 5.59 -16.19 -5.83
N VAL A 30 4.98 -15.44 -4.91
CA VAL A 30 5.54 -15.15 -3.57
C VAL A 30 5.06 -16.13 -2.50
N LEU A 31 3.87 -16.70 -2.68
CA LEU A 31 3.25 -17.66 -1.78
C LEU A 31 3.46 -19.07 -2.30
N ALA A 32 4.08 -19.91 -1.48
CA ALA A 32 4.26 -21.32 -1.81
C ALA A 32 3.98 -22.21 -0.60
N MET A 33 3.36 -23.35 -0.86
CA MET A 33 3.17 -24.40 0.13
C MET A 33 4.21 -25.50 -0.08
N GLU A 34 4.98 -25.80 0.96
CA GLU A 34 5.88 -26.94 0.99
C GLU A 34 5.48 -27.84 2.16
N GLY A 35 4.69 -28.88 1.87
CA GLY A 35 4.08 -29.72 2.89
C GLY A 35 3.15 -28.92 3.82
N ARG A 36 3.57 -28.76 5.09
CA ARG A 36 2.86 -27.96 6.11
C ARG A 36 3.50 -26.60 6.37
N ARG A 37 4.47 -26.16 5.57
CA ARG A 37 5.07 -24.82 5.70
C ARG A 37 4.53 -23.89 4.62
N LEU A 38 4.09 -22.70 5.03
CA LEU A 38 3.79 -21.60 4.14
C LEU A 38 5.02 -20.73 3.97
N HIS A 39 5.47 -20.56 2.74
CA HIS A 39 6.51 -19.60 2.38
C HIS A 39 5.86 -18.32 1.89
N VAL A 40 6.36 -17.19 2.39
CA VAL A 40 5.92 -15.83 2.06
C VAL A 40 7.17 -15.03 1.70
N GLY A 41 7.53 -15.06 0.43
CA GLY A 41 8.81 -14.53 -0.05
C GLY A 41 9.97 -15.26 0.62
N ARG A 42 10.79 -14.54 1.40
CA ARG A 42 11.93 -15.12 2.14
C ARG A 42 11.57 -15.69 3.51
N TYR A 43 10.35 -15.47 3.98
CA TYR A 43 9.91 -15.91 5.31
C TYR A 43 9.17 -17.24 5.20
N SER A 44 9.25 -18.06 6.24
CA SER A 44 8.62 -19.37 6.28
C SER A 44 7.90 -19.59 7.60
N TYR A 45 6.67 -20.05 7.51
CA TYR A 45 5.74 -20.23 8.63
C TYR A 45 5.34 -21.70 8.70
N PRO A 46 5.82 -22.45 9.72
CA PRO A 46 5.35 -23.81 9.98
C PRO A 46 3.89 -23.76 10.43
N LEU A 47 2.96 -24.23 9.59
CA LEU A 47 1.54 -24.06 9.83
C LEU A 47 1.01 -24.86 11.02
N GLU A 48 1.74 -25.87 11.46
CA GLU A 48 1.45 -26.64 12.67
C GLU A 48 1.49 -25.80 13.96
N LEU A 49 2.15 -24.64 13.94
CA LEU A 49 2.19 -23.72 15.09
C LEU A 49 0.91 -22.89 15.22
N PHE A 50 0.08 -22.85 14.17
CA PHE A 50 -1.10 -22.00 14.11
C PHE A 50 -2.39 -22.83 14.08
N GLU A 51 -3.38 -22.40 14.85
CA GLU A 51 -4.73 -22.96 14.83
C GLU A 51 -5.63 -22.20 13.86
N ARG A 52 -5.32 -20.91 13.62
CA ARG A 52 -6.11 -20.02 12.78
C ARG A 52 -5.23 -19.23 11.84
N ILE A 53 -5.64 -19.14 10.57
CA ILE A 53 -5.08 -18.18 9.61
C ILE A 53 -6.16 -17.16 9.27
N LEU A 54 -5.89 -15.89 9.58
CA LEU A 54 -6.76 -14.77 9.27
C LEU A 54 -6.20 -13.99 8.08
N VAL A 55 -7.06 -13.57 7.15
CA VAL A 55 -6.65 -12.71 6.04
C VAL A 55 -7.37 -11.37 6.13
N VAL A 56 -6.62 -10.30 6.33
CA VAL A 56 -7.15 -8.94 6.44
C VAL A 56 -6.46 -8.01 5.46
N GLY A 57 -7.03 -6.84 5.20
CA GLY A 57 -6.34 -5.89 4.35
C GLY A 57 -7.23 -4.84 3.72
N ALA A 58 -6.61 -3.97 2.91
CA ALA A 58 -7.34 -3.00 2.12
C ALA A 58 -6.55 -2.54 0.90
N GLY A 59 -7.27 -2.14 -0.15
CA GLY A 59 -6.66 -1.61 -1.36
C GLY A 59 -7.45 -1.92 -2.63
N LYS A 60 -7.07 -1.28 -3.74
CA LYS A 60 -7.70 -1.52 -5.06
C LYS A 60 -7.42 -2.92 -5.62
N ALA A 61 -6.28 -3.52 -5.26
CA ALA A 61 -5.85 -4.81 -5.78
C ALA A 61 -6.08 -5.96 -4.80
N THR A 62 -6.51 -5.68 -3.57
CA THR A 62 -6.54 -6.70 -2.51
C THR A 62 -7.54 -7.82 -2.76
N ALA A 63 -8.59 -7.61 -3.56
CA ALA A 63 -9.50 -8.70 -3.99
C ALA A 63 -8.75 -9.79 -4.77
N ARG A 64 -7.97 -9.39 -5.78
CA ARG A 64 -7.15 -10.33 -6.57
C ARG A 64 -6.01 -10.93 -5.76
N MET A 65 -5.44 -10.16 -4.83
CA MET A 65 -4.46 -10.66 -3.87
C MET A 65 -5.07 -11.76 -2.97
N ALA A 66 -6.25 -11.52 -2.42
CA ALA A 66 -6.97 -12.46 -1.57
C ALA A 66 -7.35 -13.73 -2.32
N LEU A 67 -7.72 -13.63 -3.60
CA LEU A 67 -7.96 -14.79 -4.45
C LEU A 67 -6.72 -15.70 -4.52
N ALA A 68 -5.53 -15.14 -4.75
CA ALA A 68 -4.30 -15.93 -4.76
C ALA A 68 -4.02 -16.59 -3.39
N VAL A 69 -4.36 -15.90 -2.28
CA VAL A 69 -4.24 -16.48 -0.94
C VAL A 69 -5.23 -17.64 -0.74
N GLU A 70 -6.47 -17.52 -1.19
CA GLU A 70 -7.46 -18.61 -1.15
C GLU A 70 -7.02 -19.82 -1.99
N GLU A 71 -6.45 -19.60 -3.18
CA GLU A 71 -5.97 -20.70 -4.02
C GLU A 71 -4.81 -21.47 -3.38
N VAL A 72 -3.96 -20.79 -2.59
CA VAL A 72 -2.80 -21.41 -1.93
C VAL A 72 -3.18 -22.08 -0.62
N LEU A 73 -3.99 -21.43 0.21
CA LEU A 73 -4.29 -21.89 1.56
C LEU A 73 -5.61 -22.67 1.67
N GLY A 74 -6.58 -22.38 0.81
CA GLY A 74 -7.89 -23.03 0.76
C GLY A 74 -8.55 -23.08 2.14
N GLU A 75 -8.94 -24.30 2.53
CA GLU A 75 -9.64 -24.61 3.78
C GLU A 75 -8.90 -24.21 5.06
N ARG A 76 -7.60 -23.89 4.98
CA ARG A 76 -6.81 -23.44 6.13
C ARG A 76 -7.10 -22.00 6.56
N ILE A 77 -7.75 -21.21 5.70
CA ILE A 77 -8.19 -19.85 6.04
C ILE A 77 -9.40 -19.96 6.96
N ALA A 78 -9.22 -19.55 8.22
CA ALA A 78 -10.26 -19.58 9.24
C ALA A 78 -11.29 -18.47 9.02
N GLY A 79 -10.87 -17.35 8.45
CA GLY A 79 -11.74 -16.23 8.11
C GLY A 79 -10.94 -15.01 7.67
N GLY A 80 -11.62 -13.95 7.26
CA GLY A 80 -10.96 -12.74 6.83
C GLY A 80 -11.92 -11.68 6.32
N LEU A 81 -11.42 -10.44 6.25
CA LEU A 81 -12.13 -9.31 5.67
C LEU A 81 -11.12 -8.40 4.99
N ILE A 82 -11.39 -8.09 3.72
CA ILE A 82 -10.67 -7.05 2.98
C ILE A 82 -11.60 -5.91 2.59
N VAL A 83 -11.07 -4.69 2.64
CA VAL A 83 -11.77 -3.49 2.18
C VAL A 83 -11.27 -3.09 0.80
N VAL A 84 -12.16 -3.10 -0.19
CA VAL A 84 -11.82 -2.84 -1.59
C VAL A 84 -12.54 -1.60 -2.10
N LYS A 85 -12.01 -0.98 -3.15
CA LYS A 85 -12.73 0.10 -3.83
C LYS A 85 -13.97 -0.48 -4.52
N GLN A 86 -15.07 0.27 -4.55
CA GLN A 86 -16.27 -0.07 -5.34
C GLN A 86 -15.91 -0.54 -6.76
N GLY A 87 -16.52 -1.64 -7.19
CA GLY A 87 -16.31 -2.28 -8.49
C GLY A 87 -15.01 -3.07 -8.64
N HIS A 88 -14.28 -3.31 -7.53
CA HIS A 88 -12.99 -4.06 -7.56
C HIS A 88 -13.09 -5.41 -6.85
N THR A 89 -14.30 -5.94 -6.65
CA THR A 89 -14.52 -7.26 -6.04
C THR A 89 -14.20 -8.39 -7.02
N VAL A 90 -13.89 -9.57 -6.46
CA VAL A 90 -13.82 -10.84 -7.20
C VAL A 90 -14.59 -11.91 -6.44
N LYS A 91 -14.83 -13.07 -7.07
CA LYS A 91 -15.43 -14.20 -6.33
C LYS A 91 -14.40 -14.77 -5.35
N LEU A 92 -14.71 -14.71 -4.06
CA LEU A 92 -13.97 -15.32 -2.96
C LEU A 92 -14.91 -16.26 -2.19
N ASN A 93 -14.38 -17.29 -1.57
CA ASN A 93 -15.15 -18.32 -0.86
C ASN A 93 -15.05 -18.22 0.67
N ARG A 94 -13.97 -17.62 1.18
CA ARG A 94 -13.59 -17.64 2.60
C ARG A 94 -13.32 -16.25 3.17
N ILE A 95 -12.87 -15.33 2.33
CA ILE A 95 -12.53 -13.97 2.73
C ILE A 95 -13.69 -13.03 2.34
N GLU A 96 -14.23 -12.32 3.32
CA GLU A 96 -15.26 -11.32 3.09
C GLU A 96 -14.69 -10.08 2.38
N GLN A 97 -15.50 -9.46 1.53
CA GLN A 97 -15.17 -8.21 0.84
C GLN A 97 -16.19 -7.15 1.20
N VAL A 98 -15.71 -5.98 1.64
CA VAL A 98 -16.53 -4.79 1.79
C VAL A 98 -16.05 -3.73 0.80
N GLU A 99 -16.98 -3.21 0.00
CA GLU A 99 -16.71 -2.08 -0.88
C GLU A 99 -16.81 -0.75 -0.13
N ALA A 100 -15.83 0.12 -0.34
CA ALA A 100 -15.77 1.45 0.25
C ALA A 100 -15.27 2.50 -0.74
N SER A 101 -15.46 3.77 -0.39
CA SER A 101 -15.06 4.92 -1.19
C SER A 101 -13.55 5.18 -1.15
N HIS A 102 -13.02 5.57 -2.30
CA HIS A 102 -11.67 6.09 -2.50
C HIS A 102 -11.72 7.15 -3.61
N PRO A 103 -11.11 8.34 -3.44
CA PRO A 103 -10.03 8.65 -2.49
C PRO A 103 -10.46 9.20 -1.14
N ILE A 104 -11.72 9.60 -0.98
CA ILE A 104 -12.26 10.12 0.28
C ILE A 104 -12.85 8.94 1.08
N PRO A 105 -12.39 8.68 2.32
CA PRO A 105 -12.92 7.61 3.16
C PRO A 105 -14.41 7.78 3.41
N ASP A 106 -15.14 6.68 3.58
CA ASP A 106 -16.57 6.69 3.92
C ASP A 106 -16.89 5.79 5.11
N GLN A 107 -18.18 5.71 5.45
CA GLN A 107 -18.64 4.95 6.61
C GLN A 107 -18.57 3.43 6.41
N ALA A 108 -18.70 2.94 5.17
CA ALA A 108 -18.53 1.53 4.84
C ALA A 108 -17.09 1.08 5.15
N GLY A 109 -16.10 1.87 4.73
CA GLY A 109 -14.70 1.64 5.06
C GLY A 109 -14.44 1.69 6.57
N ALA A 110 -15.08 2.62 7.29
CA ALA A 110 -14.94 2.73 8.73
C ALA A 110 -15.49 1.52 9.49
N GLN A 111 -16.70 1.08 9.13
CA GLN A 111 -17.34 -0.10 9.73
C GLN A 111 -16.55 -1.38 9.41
N ALA A 112 -16.09 -1.54 8.18
CA ALA A 112 -15.28 -2.69 7.79
C ALA A 112 -13.94 -2.73 8.52
N THR A 113 -13.29 -1.57 8.68
CA THR A 113 -12.04 -1.45 9.43
C THR A 113 -12.24 -1.78 10.91
N GLN A 114 -13.37 -1.37 11.49
CA GLN A 114 -13.72 -1.72 12.87
C GLN A 114 -13.87 -3.23 13.05
N ARG A 115 -14.53 -3.92 12.10
CA ARG A 115 -14.63 -5.38 12.09
C ARG A 115 -13.28 -6.07 11.92
N ILE A 116 -12.36 -5.49 11.13
CA ILE A 116 -10.97 -5.96 11.06
C ILE A 116 -10.29 -5.86 12.42
N LEU A 117 -10.41 -4.72 13.11
CA LEU A 117 -9.84 -4.54 14.45
C LEU A 117 -10.41 -5.55 15.46
N GLU A 118 -11.70 -5.85 15.39
CA GLU A 118 -12.34 -6.86 16.25
C GLU A 118 -11.80 -8.28 15.99
N MET A 119 -11.63 -8.66 14.72
CA MET A 119 -11.01 -9.95 14.38
C MET A 119 -9.56 -10.04 14.87
N LEU A 120 -8.78 -8.97 14.71
CA LEU A 120 -7.38 -8.93 15.15
C LEU A 120 -7.25 -8.92 16.67
N GLY A 121 -8.13 -8.21 17.38
CA GLY A 121 -8.15 -8.18 18.84
C GLY A 121 -8.51 -9.52 19.49
N ALA A 122 -9.05 -10.47 18.73
CA ALA A 122 -9.31 -11.85 19.14
C ALA A 122 -8.20 -12.84 18.69
N ALA A 123 -7.13 -12.34 18.09
CA ALA A 123 -5.98 -13.14 17.67
C ALA A 123 -5.03 -13.40 18.86
N ASP A 124 -4.38 -14.55 18.83
CA ASP A 124 -3.47 -15.05 19.87
C ASP A 124 -2.13 -15.48 19.26
N GLU A 125 -1.18 -15.98 20.07
CA GLU A 125 0.12 -16.44 19.58
C GLU A 125 0.03 -17.64 18.61
N ARG A 126 -1.13 -18.31 18.55
CA ARG A 126 -1.43 -19.43 17.63
C ARG A 126 -2.22 -18.97 16.41
N THR A 127 -2.28 -17.67 16.18
CA THR A 127 -2.91 -17.08 15.00
C THR A 127 -1.84 -16.55 14.05
N LEU A 128 -1.97 -16.87 12.75
CA LEU A 128 -1.20 -16.23 11.68
C LEU A 128 -2.11 -15.24 10.97
N VAL A 129 -1.72 -13.97 10.94
CA VAL A 129 -2.42 -12.91 10.21
C VAL A 129 -1.69 -12.63 8.91
N ILE A 130 -2.37 -12.79 7.78
CA ILE A 130 -1.90 -12.36 6.48
C ILE A 130 -2.57 -11.02 6.17
N CYS A 131 -1.78 -9.94 6.15
CA CYS A 131 -2.26 -8.59 5.86
C CYS A 131 -1.96 -8.23 4.40
N LEU A 132 -2.99 -7.87 3.62
CA LEU A 132 -2.87 -7.52 2.20
C LEU A 132 -3.02 -6.01 2.04
N LEU A 133 -2.02 -5.34 1.48
CA LEU A 133 -2.04 -3.91 1.24
C LEU A 133 -1.74 -3.60 -0.22
N SER A 134 -2.50 -2.68 -0.79
CA SER A 134 -2.20 -2.10 -2.09
C SER A 134 -2.54 -0.62 -2.14
N GLY A 135 -2.28 0.02 -3.29
CA GLY A 135 -2.70 1.39 -3.57
C GLY A 135 -4.15 1.68 -3.17
N GLY A 136 -4.36 2.82 -2.51
CA GLY A 136 -5.66 3.28 -1.98
C GLY A 136 -6.03 2.78 -0.58
N ALA A 137 -5.26 1.86 0.01
CA ALA A 137 -5.49 1.36 1.38
C ALA A 137 -5.61 2.47 2.44
N SER A 138 -4.90 3.58 2.24
CA SER A 138 -4.91 4.74 3.14
C SER A 138 -6.33 5.31 3.38
N ALA A 139 -7.19 5.28 2.36
CA ALA A 139 -8.59 5.74 2.44
C ALA A 139 -9.57 4.62 2.84
N LEU A 140 -9.31 3.40 2.39
CA LEU A 140 -10.17 2.23 2.61
C LEU A 140 -10.04 1.67 4.04
N LEU A 141 -8.81 1.64 4.59
CA LEU A 141 -8.52 1.22 5.96
C LEU A 141 -8.55 2.42 6.91
N VAL A 142 -9.75 2.80 7.34
CA VAL A 142 -9.99 4.02 8.12
C VAL A 142 -10.61 3.71 9.48
N ALA A 143 -9.89 4.03 10.55
CA ALA A 143 -10.45 4.04 11.91
C ALA A 143 -9.96 5.30 12.63
N PRO A 144 -10.84 6.21 13.08
CA PRO A 144 -10.46 7.30 13.97
C PRO A 144 -9.86 6.78 15.27
N ALA A 145 -8.91 7.51 15.84
CA ALA A 145 -8.47 7.23 17.20
C ALA A 145 -9.62 7.42 18.20
N THR A 146 -9.51 6.82 19.38
CA THR A 146 -10.54 6.89 20.43
C THR A 146 -10.92 8.34 20.72
N GLY A 147 -12.23 8.63 20.70
CA GLY A 147 -12.74 9.98 20.92
C GLY A 147 -12.76 10.88 19.68
N LEU A 148 -12.33 10.40 18.51
CA LEU A 148 -12.46 11.10 17.23
C LEU A 148 -13.53 10.44 16.34
N THR A 149 -14.04 11.20 15.38
CA THR A 149 -15.01 10.75 14.37
C THR A 149 -14.38 10.62 12.99
N LEU A 150 -15.09 10.01 12.05
CA LEU A 150 -14.66 9.97 10.65
C LEU A 150 -14.57 11.38 10.05
N ALA A 151 -15.54 12.24 10.37
CA ALA A 151 -15.59 13.62 9.90
C ALA A 151 -14.36 14.40 10.38
N ASP A 152 -13.97 14.24 11.65
CA ASP A 152 -12.76 14.87 12.20
C ASP A 152 -11.51 14.57 11.36
N LYS A 153 -11.34 13.30 10.94
CA LYS A 153 -10.22 12.90 10.08
C LYS A 153 -10.32 13.47 8.68
N GLN A 154 -11.51 13.45 8.08
CA GLN A 154 -11.74 13.96 6.74
C GLN A 154 -11.44 15.46 6.67
N GLU A 155 -11.96 16.22 7.63
CA GLU A 155 -11.76 17.66 7.72
C GLU A 155 -10.28 18.01 7.96
N SER A 156 -9.62 17.37 8.93
CA SER A 156 -8.19 17.58 9.19
C SER A 156 -7.32 17.27 7.96
N THR A 157 -7.65 16.18 7.25
CA THR A 157 -6.96 15.79 6.00
C THR A 157 -7.17 16.84 4.91
N ALA A 158 -8.41 17.31 4.74
CA ALA A 158 -8.76 18.30 3.73
C ALA A 158 -8.05 19.65 3.98
N LEU A 159 -7.97 20.09 5.24
CA LEU A 159 -7.26 21.30 5.62
C LEU A 159 -5.77 21.22 5.29
N LEU A 160 -5.11 20.11 5.63
CA LEU A 160 -3.69 19.89 5.33
C LEU A 160 -3.42 19.84 3.82
N LEU A 161 -4.27 19.15 3.06
CA LEU A 161 -4.16 19.11 1.60
C LEU A 161 -4.34 20.52 0.99
N LYS A 162 -5.32 21.29 1.46
CA LYS A 162 -5.56 22.67 1.01
C LYS A 162 -4.38 23.59 1.35
N ALA A 163 -3.71 23.33 2.46
CA ALA A 163 -2.50 24.05 2.87
C ALA A 163 -1.23 23.64 2.09
N GLY A 164 -1.33 22.64 1.20
CA GLY A 164 -0.20 22.14 0.42
C GLY A 164 0.79 21.32 1.25
N ALA A 165 0.31 20.65 2.31
CA ALA A 165 1.16 19.79 3.12
C ALA A 165 1.72 18.63 2.28
N PRO A 166 3.05 18.42 2.23
CA PRO A 166 3.65 17.28 1.56
C PRO A 166 3.23 15.97 2.24
N ILE A 167 3.33 14.86 1.49
CA ILE A 167 2.80 13.56 1.93
C ILE A 167 3.35 13.08 3.27
N HIS A 168 4.61 13.40 3.60
CA HIS A 168 5.21 13.02 4.88
C HIS A 168 4.53 13.75 6.05
N GLU A 169 4.36 15.07 5.99
CA GLU A 169 3.69 15.86 7.04
C GLU A 169 2.20 15.50 7.16
N LEU A 170 1.54 15.30 6.02
CA LEU A 170 0.16 14.81 5.99
C LEU A 170 0.04 13.45 6.70
N ASN A 171 0.95 12.51 6.39
CA ASN A 171 0.94 11.19 7.01
C ASN A 171 1.32 11.24 8.49
N THR A 172 2.22 12.12 8.92
CA THR A 172 2.50 12.35 10.34
C THR A 172 1.20 12.64 11.08
N VAL A 173 0.41 13.63 10.66
CA VAL A 173 -0.87 13.92 11.33
C VAL A 173 -1.86 12.74 11.19
N ARG A 174 -2.03 12.19 9.98
CA ARG A 174 -2.99 11.09 9.74
C ARG A 174 -2.71 9.83 10.55
N LYS A 175 -1.44 9.49 10.81
CA LYS A 175 -1.06 8.34 11.65
C LYS A 175 -1.49 8.57 13.10
N HIS A 176 -1.21 9.74 13.65
CA HIS A 176 -1.56 10.07 15.04
C HIS A 176 -3.07 10.10 15.28
N LEU A 177 -3.87 10.54 14.31
CA LEU A 177 -5.35 10.57 14.39
C LEU A 177 -6.05 9.22 14.10
N SER A 178 -5.31 8.11 14.00
CA SER A 178 -5.84 6.84 13.49
C SER A 178 -5.63 5.67 14.44
N ALA A 179 -6.62 4.80 14.59
CA ALA A 179 -6.51 3.55 15.37
C ALA A 179 -5.82 2.41 14.60
N VAL A 180 -5.56 2.56 13.29
CA VAL A 180 -4.99 1.49 12.44
C VAL A 180 -3.70 1.86 11.71
N LYS A 181 -3.31 3.13 11.69
CA LYS A 181 -2.12 3.62 10.96
C LYS A 181 -0.94 3.76 11.93
N GLY A 182 0.27 3.90 11.42
CA GLY A 182 1.47 4.03 12.26
C GLY A 182 1.68 2.81 13.16
N GLY A 183 1.62 1.62 12.55
CA GLY A 183 1.84 0.31 13.18
C GLY A 183 0.68 -0.21 14.01
N ARG A 184 -0.38 0.58 14.23
CA ARG A 184 -1.47 0.19 15.13
C ARG A 184 -2.31 -1.00 14.65
N LEU A 185 -2.31 -1.33 13.34
CA LEU A 185 -2.93 -2.58 12.88
C LEU A 185 -2.09 -3.81 13.30
N ALA A 186 -0.77 -3.72 13.24
CA ALA A 186 0.10 -4.77 13.78
C ALA A 186 -0.04 -4.90 15.30
N LEU A 187 -0.14 -3.77 16.01
CA LEU A 187 -0.39 -3.76 17.45
C LEU A 187 -1.74 -4.43 17.79
N ALA A 188 -2.79 -4.17 17.01
CA ALA A 188 -4.11 -4.78 17.22
C ALA A 188 -4.09 -6.31 17.03
N ALA A 189 -3.13 -6.86 16.28
CA ALA A 189 -2.97 -8.29 16.09
C ALA A 189 -2.09 -8.96 17.16
N TYR A 190 -1.33 -8.20 17.96
CA TYR A 190 -0.44 -8.76 18.97
C TYR A 190 -1.23 -9.57 20.02
N PRO A 191 -0.80 -10.81 20.37
CA PRO A 191 0.51 -11.43 20.14
C PRO A 191 0.63 -12.33 18.89
N ALA A 192 -0.29 -12.25 17.93
CA ALA A 192 -0.23 -13.03 16.70
C ALA A 192 0.95 -12.64 15.79
N GLN A 193 1.38 -13.59 14.95
CA GLN A 193 2.34 -13.29 13.88
C GLN A 193 1.65 -12.63 12.70
N VAL A 194 2.27 -11.57 12.15
CA VAL A 194 1.71 -10.80 11.03
C VAL A 194 2.64 -10.87 9.82
N ALA A 195 2.14 -11.39 8.71
CA ALA A 195 2.79 -11.38 7.40
C ALA A 195 2.06 -10.39 6.47
N THR A 196 2.63 -9.21 6.29
CA THR A 196 2.08 -8.19 5.39
C THR A 196 2.65 -8.32 3.99
N LEU A 197 1.77 -8.46 3.00
CA LEU A 197 2.08 -8.50 1.57
C LEU A 197 1.64 -7.18 0.92
N ILE A 198 2.58 -6.48 0.30
CA ILE A 198 2.39 -5.10 -0.13
C ILE A 198 2.62 -4.97 -1.63
N LEU A 199 1.58 -4.54 -2.36
CA LEU A 199 1.70 -4.05 -3.72
C LEU A 199 1.86 -2.52 -3.67
N SER A 200 3.10 -2.04 -3.80
CA SER A 200 3.46 -0.64 -3.58
C SER A 200 3.28 0.20 -4.85
N ASP A 201 2.52 1.27 -4.72
CA ASP A 201 2.46 2.39 -5.67
C ASP A 201 3.31 3.58 -5.23
N VAL A 202 4.00 3.48 -4.09
CA VAL A 202 4.83 4.56 -3.53
C VAL A 202 6.28 4.43 -3.99
N ILE A 203 6.83 5.50 -4.55
CA ILE A 203 8.23 5.57 -4.98
C ILE A 203 9.17 5.30 -3.79
N GLY A 204 10.16 4.42 -3.99
CA GLY A 204 11.13 4.04 -2.97
C GLY A 204 10.67 2.90 -2.06
N ASP A 205 9.37 2.60 -2.03
CA ASP A 205 8.72 1.64 -1.14
C ASP A 205 8.90 1.85 0.39
N PRO A 206 8.90 3.09 0.93
CA PRO A 206 8.98 3.31 2.38
C PRO A 206 7.73 2.77 3.10
N LEU A 207 7.94 1.78 3.96
CA LEU A 207 6.87 1.00 4.61
C LEU A 207 5.95 1.85 5.51
N ASP A 208 6.49 2.88 6.16
CA ASP A 208 5.76 3.80 7.03
C ASP A 208 4.88 4.79 6.25
N VAL A 209 5.14 4.97 4.95
CA VAL A 209 4.37 5.82 4.04
C VAL A 209 3.32 5.00 3.30
N ILE A 210 3.64 3.79 2.83
CA ILE A 210 2.69 2.92 2.12
C ILE A 210 1.48 2.66 3.01
N ALA A 211 0.28 3.00 2.53
CA ALA A 211 -0.96 2.92 3.30
C ALA A 211 -0.94 3.69 4.65
N SER A 212 0.00 4.60 4.85
CA SER A 212 0.34 5.21 6.16
C SER A 212 0.82 4.19 7.21
N GLY A 213 1.52 3.15 6.76
CA GLY A 213 2.26 2.20 7.58
C GLY A 213 1.43 1.49 8.64
N PRO A 214 0.30 0.83 8.32
CA PRO A 214 -0.55 0.20 9.34
C PRO A 214 0.16 -0.93 10.12
N THR A 215 1.16 -1.54 9.52
CA THR A 215 1.95 -2.66 10.06
C THR A 215 3.46 -2.34 10.11
N ALA A 216 3.82 -1.05 10.05
CA ALA A 216 5.20 -0.58 10.10
C ALA A 216 5.38 0.40 11.27
N ALA A 217 6.58 0.45 11.83
CA ALA A 217 6.92 1.44 12.83
C ALA A 217 6.81 2.86 12.26
N ASP A 218 6.38 3.78 13.10
CA ASP A 218 6.27 5.20 12.81
C ASP A 218 7.36 5.95 13.60
N PRO A 219 8.36 6.56 12.94
CA PRO A 219 9.38 7.32 13.66
C PRO A 219 8.87 8.67 14.18
N SER A 220 7.72 9.16 13.68
CA SER A 220 7.16 10.44 14.10
C SER A 220 6.40 10.35 15.42
N THR A 221 6.17 11.50 16.02
CA THR A 221 5.55 11.65 17.34
C THR A 221 4.34 12.59 17.33
N PHE A 222 3.57 12.58 18.41
CA PHE A 222 2.53 13.57 18.64
C PHE A 222 3.07 15.01 18.61
N ALA A 223 4.31 15.23 19.05
CA ALA A 223 4.95 16.54 18.96
C ALA A 223 5.15 16.97 17.49
N ASP A 224 5.59 16.05 16.63
CA ASP A 224 5.74 16.32 15.19
C ASP A 224 4.37 16.59 14.53
N ALA A 225 3.35 15.79 14.89
CA ALA A 225 2.00 15.99 14.38
C ALA A 225 1.44 17.37 14.77
N TRP A 226 1.63 17.80 16.02
CA TRP A 226 1.24 19.13 16.45
C TRP A 226 2.04 20.24 15.75
N ALA A 227 3.35 20.06 15.58
CA ALA A 227 4.20 21.01 14.88
C ALA A 227 3.75 21.22 13.42
N VAL A 228 3.25 20.18 12.75
CA VAL A 228 2.65 20.31 11.41
C VAL A 228 1.39 21.20 11.45
N ILE A 229 0.50 21.00 12.43
CA ILE A 229 -0.69 21.84 12.59
C ILE A 229 -0.29 23.32 12.79
N GLU A 230 0.73 23.59 13.61
CA GLU A 230 1.24 24.94 13.86
C GLU A 230 1.90 25.56 12.61
N LYS A 231 2.74 24.79 11.91
CA LYS A 231 3.42 25.21 10.68
C LYS A 231 2.45 25.76 9.64
N TYR A 232 1.30 25.10 9.48
CA TYR A 232 0.26 25.48 8.53
C TYR A 232 -0.79 26.44 9.11
N ARG A 233 -0.60 26.94 10.34
CA ARG A 233 -1.50 27.85 11.05
C ARG A 233 -2.93 27.33 11.17
N LEU A 234 -3.06 26.01 11.36
CA LEU A 234 -4.36 25.33 11.39
C LEU A 234 -4.92 25.16 12.81
N THR A 235 -4.24 25.64 13.85
CA THR A 235 -4.64 25.44 15.26
C THR A 235 -6.05 25.94 15.60
N GLN A 236 -6.53 26.97 14.90
CA GLN A 236 -7.89 27.52 15.05
C GLN A 236 -8.89 26.98 14.02
N SER A 237 -8.44 26.15 13.07
CA SER A 237 -9.25 25.64 11.96
C SER A 237 -9.50 24.14 12.04
N ILE A 238 -8.62 23.37 12.67
CA ILE A 238 -8.87 21.95 12.90
C ILE A 238 -10.03 21.75 13.90
N PRO A 239 -10.75 20.62 13.83
CA PRO A 239 -11.77 20.29 14.82
C PRO A 239 -11.23 20.32 16.25
N ALA A 240 -11.98 20.87 17.19
CA ALA A 240 -11.56 21.00 18.59
C ALA A 240 -11.14 19.65 19.20
N ARG A 241 -11.89 18.57 18.92
CA ARG A 241 -11.57 17.20 19.36
C ARG A 241 -10.22 16.72 18.86
N VAL A 242 -9.83 17.11 17.65
CA VAL A 242 -8.53 16.77 17.06
C VAL A 242 -7.42 17.54 17.75
N ALA A 243 -7.63 18.83 18.01
CA ALA A 243 -6.66 19.65 18.73
C ALA A 243 -6.42 19.09 20.15
N ASP A 244 -7.50 18.81 20.88
CA ASP A 244 -7.45 18.24 22.23
C ASP A 244 -6.76 16.87 22.24
N TYR A 245 -7.07 16.01 21.27
CA TYR A 245 -6.46 14.69 21.17
C TYR A 245 -4.94 14.78 20.90
N LEU A 246 -4.51 15.59 19.93
CA LEU A 246 -3.08 15.78 19.64
C LEU A 246 -2.34 16.38 20.83
N TRP A 247 -2.94 17.37 21.51
CA TRP A 247 -2.38 17.96 22.71
C TRP A 247 -2.29 16.95 23.86
N SER A 248 -3.30 16.09 24.02
CA SER A 248 -3.27 15.02 25.02
C SER A 248 -2.16 14.00 24.76
N GLY A 249 -1.92 13.64 23.49
CA GLY A 249 -0.82 12.76 23.10
C GLY A 249 0.54 13.39 23.34
N LYS A 250 0.71 14.68 23.05
CA LYS A 250 1.92 15.45 23.38
C LYS A 250 2.21 15.50 24.88
N ALA A 251 1.18 15.38 25.72
CA ALA A 251 1.28 15.33 27.18
C ALA A 251 1.32 13.88 27.72
N ASP A 252 1.65 12.89 26.88
CA ASP A 252 1.74 11.47 27.22
C ASP A 252 0.45 10.85 27.80
N ARG A 253 -0.71 11.42 27.47
CA ARG A 253 -2.03 10.91 27.90
C ARG A 253 -2.73 10.06 26.84
N ALA A 254 -2.15 9.93 25.65
CA ALA A 254 -2.59 9.01 24.61
C ALA A 254 -1.40 8.18 24.14
N PRO A 255 -1.59 6.88 23.83
CA PRO A 255 -0.49 6.03 23.40
C PRO A 255 0.06 6.50 22.05
N GLU A 256 1.38 6.58 21.96
CA GLU A 256 2.06 6.92 20.72
C GLU A 256 1.78 5.89 19.60
N THR A 257 2.01 6.29 18.36
CA THR A 257 2.15 5.38 17.22
C THR A 257 3.29 4.39 17.47
N LEU A 258 3.22 3.22 16.84
CA LEU A 258 4.14 2.13 17.13
C LEU A 258 5.58 2.48 16.80
N LYS A 259 6.53 2.21 17.70
CA LYS A 259 7.95 2.50 17.52
C LYS A 259 8.72 1.21 17.22
N GLU A 260 9.92 1.32 16.65
CA GLU A 260 10.70 0.15 16.21
C GLU A 260 11.01 -0.86 17.32
N ALA A 261 11.14 -0.39 18.57
CA ALA A 261 11.46 -1.21 19.72
C ALA A 261 10.25 -1.99 20.29
N ASP A 262 9.04 -1.81 19.76
CA ASP A 262 7.85 -2.47 20.27
C ASP A 262 7.88 -3.99 20.01
N PRO A 263 7.52 -4.85 20.99
CA PRO A 263 7.52 -6.30 20.83
C PRO A 263 6.73 -6.84 19.62
N SER A 264 5.63 -6.18 19.26
CA SER A 264 4.80 -6.56 18.11
C SER A 264 5.54 -6.44 16.77
N MET A 265 6.58 -5.61 16.69
CA MET A 265 7.41 -5.47 15.49
C MET A 265 8.30 -6.68 15.24
N PHE A 266 8.68 -7.43 16.28
CA PHE A 266 9.43 -8.67 16.09
C PHE A 266 8.59 -9.79 15.48
N LEU A 267 7.27 -9.74 15.69
CA LEU A 267 6.29 -10.69 15.15
C LEU A 267 5.66 -10.23 13.83
N THR A 268 6.05 -9.05 13.33
CA THR A 268 5.52 -8.47 12.09
C THR A 268 6.57 -8.47 10.99
N ARG A 269 6.21 -9.04 9.83
CA ARG A 269 7.03 -9.06 8.62
C ARG A 269 6.32 -8.36 7.49
N ASN A 270 6.96 -7.33 6.93
CA ASN A 270 6.46 -6.64 5.75
C ASN A 270 7.25 -7.08 4.51
N VAL A 271 6.53 -7.46 3.45
CA VAL A 271 7.09 -7.91 2.17
C VAL A 271 6.47 -7.08 1.04
N VAL A 272 7.30 -6.28 0.38
CA VAL A 272 6.91 -5.63 -0.88
C VAL A 272 7.00 -6.67 -1.99
N VAL A 273 5.86 -7.06 -2.54
CA VAL A 273 5.74 -8.14 -3.52
C VAL A 273 5.75 -7.63 -4.96
N GLY A 274 5.24 -6.42 -5.15
CA GLY A 274 5.12 -5.76 -6.45
C GLY A 274 5.36 -4.26 -6.31
N ASN A 275 6.13 -3.67 -7.23
CA ASN A 275 6.36 -2.22 -7.31
C ASN A 275 6.63 -1.76 -8.76
N ILE A 276 6.71 -0.44 -8.95
CA ILE A 276 6.97 0.17 -10.27
C ILE A 276 8.29 -0.28 -10.90
N ARG A 277 9.32 -0.60 -10.08
CA ARG A 277 10.63 -1.03 -10.59
C ARG A 277 10.54 -2.41 -11.25
N GLN A 278 9.76 -3.33 -10.68
CA GLN A 278 9.52 -4.65 -11.29
C GLN A 278 8.76 -4.52 -12.62
N ALA A 279 7.74 -3.67 -12.68
CA ALA A 279 7.04 -3.38 -13.94
C ALA A 279 7.99 -2.83 -15.01
N LEU A 280 8.83 -1.85 -14.65
CA LEU A 280 9.84 -1.29 -15.57
C LEU A 280 10.88 -2.31 -16.01
N ALA A 281 11.31 -3.20 -15.11
CA ALA A 281 12.26 -4.27 -15.44
C ALA A 281 11.66 -5.26 -16.45
N ALA A 282 10.40 -5.66 -16.27
CA ALA A 282 9.70 -6.53 -17.20
C ALA A 282 9.45 -5.88 -18.57
N GLY A 283 9.01 -4.61 -18.58
CA GLY A 283 8.89 -3.83 -19.81
C GLY A 283 10.22 -3.70 -20.55
N ARG A 284 11.31 -3.46 -19.81
CA ARG A 284 12.68 -3.42 -20.37
C ARG A 284 13.07 -4.76 -20.98
N ALA A 285 12.86 -5.87 -20.27
CA ALA A 285 13.17 -7.20 -20.77
C ALA A 285 12.40 -7.50 -22.08
N LYS A 286 11.10 -7.16 -22.12
CA LYS A 286 10.28 -7.34 -23.32
C LYS A 286 10.74 -6.47 -24.48
N ALA A 287 11.10 -5.21 -24.22
CA ALA A 287 11.62 -4.31 -25.25
C ALA A 287 12.94 -4.81 -25.84
N LEU A 288 13.85 -5.34 -25.00
CA LEU A 288 15.10 -5.98 -25.45
C LEU A 288 14.81 -7.20 -26.34
N GLN A 289 13.86 -8.07 -25.95
CA GLN A 289 13.45 -9.24 -26.75
C GLN A 289 12.89 -8.85 -28.12
N LEU A 290 12.22 -7.69 -28.23
CA LEU A 290 11.69 -7.16 -29.50
C LEU A 290 12.76 -6.43 -30.33
N GLY A 291 14.02 -6.42 -29.89
CA GLY A 291 15.15 -5.84 -30.60
C GLY A 291 15.32 -4.33 -30.42
N PHE A 292 14.76 -3.74 -29.36
CA PHE A 292 15.03 -2.35 -28.99
C PHE A 292 16.27 -2.24 -28.11
N ALA A 293 17.09 -1.23 -28.34
CA ALA A 293 17.91 -0.66 -27.27
C ALA A 293 16.97 0.00 -26.25
N VAL A 294 17.26 -0.10 -24.96
CA VAL A 294 16.37 0.42 -23.92
C VAL A 294 17.09 1.39 -23.02
N LYS A 295 16.48 2.55 -22.78
CA LYS A 295 16.93 3.53 -21.79
C LYS A 295 15.80 3.79 -20.80
N THR A 296 16.02 3.42 -19.55
CA THR A 296 15.14 3.80 -18.44
C THR A 296 15.47 5.25 -18.06
N LEU A 297 14.50 6.15 -18.21
CA LEU A 297 14.63 7.58 -17.92
C LEU A 297 14.49 7.87 -16.43
N SER A 298 13.46 7.30 -15.79
CA SER A 298 13.20 7.44 -14.37
C SER A 298 12.28 6.32 -13.88
N ALA A 299 12.45 5.90 -12.62
CA ALA A 299 11.49 5.08 -11.88
C ALA A 299 10.70 5.90 -10.84
N GLU A 300 10.90 7.22 -10.85
CA GLU A 300 10.47 8.16 -9.83
C GLU A 300 9.86 9.42 -10.47
N LEU A 301 9.21 9.26 -11.62
CA LEU A 301 8.56 10.38 -12.30
C LEU A 301 7.48 10.98 -11.39
N GLN A 302 7.57 12.28 -11.12
CA GLN A 302 6.65 13.01 -10.26
C GLN A 302 6.21 14.35 -10.88
N GLY A 303 5.14 14.90 -10.32
CA GLY A 303 4.58 16.21 -10.66
C GLY A 303 3.53 16.15 -11.77
N GLU A 304 2.92 17.30 -12.06
CA GLU A 304 1.74 17.41 -12.92
C GLU A 304 1.88 16.67 -14.27
N ALA A 305 0.87 15.85 -14.58
CA ALA A 305 0.88 14.93 -15.72
C ALA A 305 1.18 15.59 -17.08
N ARG A 306 0.64 16.80 -17.35
CA ARG A 306 0.93 17.51 -18.62
C ARG A 306 2.39 17.96 -18.68
N GLY A 307 2.93 18.46 -17.58
CA GLY A 307 4.35 18.80 -17.44
C GLY A 307 5.25 17.58 -17.63
N ALA A 308 4.91 16.46 -17.01
CA ALA A 308 5.62 15.20 -17.18
C ALA A 308 5.59 14.70 -18.63
N ALA A 309 4.42 14.71 -19.28
CA ALA A 309 4.25 14.33 -20.67
C ALA A 309 5.10 15.19 -21.62
N ARG A 310 5.15 16.51 -21.40
CA ARG A 310 6.02 17.42 -22.16
C ARG A 310 7.49 17.05 -22.03
N ARG A 311 7.99 16.79 -20.81
CA ARG A 311 9.38 16.38 -20.59
C ARG A 311 9.72 15.07 -21.31
N LEU A 312 8.84 14.07 -21.23
CA LEU A 312 9.03 12.78 -21.92
C LEU A 312 9.04 12.95 -23.45
N ALA A 313 8.12 13.74 -24.00
CA ALA A 313 8.07 14.01 -25.43
C ALA A 313 9.33 14.73 -25.93
N HIS A 314 9.78 15.77 -25.22
CA HIS A 314 11.04 16.45 -25.55
C HIS A 314 12.24 15.51 -25.52
N THR A 315 12.31 14.62 -24.53
CA THR A 315 13.39 13.62 -24.42
C THR A 315 13.38 12.65 -25.61
N ALA A 316 12.19 12.20 -26.03
CA ALA A 316 12.04 11.33 -27.20
C ALA A 316 12.46 12.01 -28.50
N ILE A 317 12.02 13.26 -28.72
CA ILE A 317 12.38 14.06 -29.91
C ILE A 317 13.90 14.31 -29.95
N ALA A 318 14.49 14.69 -28.81
CA ALA A 318 15.94 14.95 -28.72
C ALA A 318 16.80 13.70 -28.95
N ALA A 319 16.25 12.50 -28.71
CA ALA A 319 16.94 11.24 -28.94
C ALA A 319 16.94 10.79 -30.41
N GLN A 320 15.96 11.21 -31.21
CA GLN A 320 15.84 10.79 -32.62
C GLN A 320 17.09 11.05 -33.47
N PRO A 321 17.71 12.25 -33.49
CA PRO A 321 18.89 12.51 -34.33
C PRO A 321 20.14 11.74 -33.88
N GLN A 322 20.13 11.13 -32.68
CA GLN A 322 21.25 10.36 -32.14
C GLN A 322 21.17 8.87 -32.48
N LEU A 323 20.08 8.42 -33.12
CA LEU A 323 19.90 7.02 -33.49
C LEU A 323 20.76 6.64 -34.69
N ARG A 324 21.44 5.51 -34.59
CA ARG A 324 22.13 4.90 -35.74
C ARG A 324 21.11 4.35 -36.74
N ALA A 325 21.49 4.23 -38.01
CA ALA A 325 20.64 3.61 -39.02
C ALA A 325 20.20 2.21 -38.58
N GLY A 326 18.89 1.94 -38.62
CA GLY A 326 18.29 0.68 -38.19
C GLY A 326 18.17 0.49 -36.66
N GLN A 327 18.71 1.39 -35.84
CA GLN A 327 18.57 1.32 -34.38
C GLN A 327 17.15 1.67 -33.95
N ARG A 328 16.62 0.88 -33.02
CA ARG A 328 15.33 1.11 -32.36
C ARG A 328 15.58 1.41 -30.89
N LEU A 329 15.01 2.49 -30.38
CA LEU A 329 15.16 2.90 -28.98
C LEU A 329 13.81 2.91 -28.28
N CYS A 330 13.72 2.22 -27.15
CA CYS A 330 12.60 2.29 -26.22
C CYS A 330 13.02 3.12 -25.01
N LEU A 331 12.29 4.21 -24.75
CA LEU A 331 12.44 5.02 -23.55
C LEU A 331 11.37 4.59 -22.54
N LEU A 332 11.80 4.18 -21.35
CA LEU A 332 10.89 3.73 -20.28
C LEU A 332 10.93 4.71 -19.12
N SER A 333 9.76 5.08 -18.59
CA SER A 333 9.65 5.88 -17.39
C SER A 333 8.49 5.34 -16.55
N GLY A 334 8.65 5.34 -15.23
CA GLY A 334 7.60 5.01 -14.27
C GLY A 334 7.61 5.99 -13.10
N GLY A 335 6.49 6.07 -12.39
CA GLY A 335 6.27 6.98 -11.27
C GLY A 335 4.78 7.28 -11.09
N GLU A 336 4.48 8.40 -10.43
CA GLU A 336 3.12 8.88 -10.12
C GLU A 336 3.05 10.40 -10.38
N THR A 337 2.11 10.84 -11.22
CA THR A 337 1.98 12.22 -11.74
C THR A 337 0.61 12.82 -11.54
#